data_AF-A0A3M0LPL8-F1
#
_entry.id   AF-A0A3M0LPL8-F1
#
_cell.length_a   1.000
_cell.length_b   1.000
_cell.length_c   1.000
_cell.angle_alpha   90.00
_cell.angle_beta   90.00
_cell.angle_gamma   90.00
#
_symmetry.space_group_name_H-M   'P 1'
#
loop_
_entity.id
_entity.type
_entity.pdbx_description
1 polymer ?
#
loop_
_entity_poly.entity_id
_entity_poly.type
_entity_poly.pdbx_seq_one_letter_code
_entity_poly.pdbx_strand_id
1 'polypeptide(L)'
;MKVKIDLNADTAETMVTIQAPELTAEVEEIYRQLQELSERPNQLECYKNELTYYLNLDDILFLETEGRQVVAHTKGNSFSVNYKLYELEKLLSWQFMRVSKSTILNLKQVYALTRSISNCQVHFRDSYKVVYVSRRYYHNLSDKLNERRSLS
;
A
#
# COMPACT_ATOMS: atom_id res chain seq x y z
N MET A 1 20.34 6.14 -16.50
CA MET A 1 20.38 4.83 -15.80
C MET A 1 19.95 3.72 -16.75
N LYS A 2 20.66 2.57 -16.79
CA LYS A 2 20.18 1.33 -17.43
C LYS A 2 19.83 0.35 -16.31
N VAL A 3 18.63 -0.21 -16.32
CA VAL A 3 18.17 -1.17 -15.31
C VAL A 3 18.17 -2.57 -15.91
N LYS A 4 18.82 -3.52 -15.24
CA LYS A 4 18.86 -4.94 -15.62
C LYS A 4 18.25 -5.76 -14.48
N ILE A 5 17.39 -6.71 -14.81
CA ILE A 5 16.82 -7.68 -13.87
C ILE A 5 17.27 -9.06 -14.32
N ASP A 6 17.94 -9.79 -13.43
CA ASP A 6 18.37 -11.18 -13.64
C ASP A 6 17.49 -12.10 -12.79
N LEU A 7 16.72 -12.98 -13.44
CA LEU A 7 15.82 -13.92 -12.78
C LEU A 7 16.43 -15.33 -12.83
N ASN A 8 16.68 -15.92 -11.67
CA ASN A 8 17.15 -17.30 -11.55
C ASN A 8 16.31 -18.04 -10.49
N ALA A 9 15.60 -19.08 -10.93
CA ALA A 9 14.68 -19.86 -10.08
C ALA A 9 15.39 -20.65 -8.97
N ASP A 10 16.70 -20.88 -9.10
CA ASP A 10 17.52 -21.59 -8.11
C ASP A 10 18.10 -20.67 -7.02
N THR A 11 17.76 -19.38 -7.05
CA THR A 11 18.27 -18.41 -6.06
C THR A 11 17.51 -18.55 -4.74
N ALA A 12 18.23 -18.87 -3.66
CA ALA A 12 17.62 -19.10 -2.34
C ALA A 12 17.05 -17.83 -1.69
N GLU A 13 17.62 -16.67 -1.98
CA GLU A 13 17.20 -15.37 -1.42
C GLU A 13 17.22 -14.28 -2.49
N THR A 14 16.32 -13.31 -2.36
CA THR A 14 16.29 -12.14 -3.23
C THR A 14 17.49 -11.25 -2.93
N MET A 15 18.39 -11.07 -3.91
CA MET A 15 19.54 -10.17 -3.83
C MET A 15 19.35 -8.97 -4.76
N VAL A 16 19.67 -7.77 -4.26
CA VAL A 16 19.74 -6.54 -5.07
C VAL A 16 21.18 -6.06 -5.12
N THR A 17 21.75 -5.93 -6.32
CA THR A 17 23.11 -5.40 -6.52
C THR A 17 23.06 -4.08 -7.29
N ILE A 18 23.63 -3.02 -6.71
CA ILE A 18 23.76 -1.70 -7.36
C ILE A 18 25.18 -1.59 -7.92
N GLN A 19 25.32 -1.58 -9.25
CA GLN A 19 26.60 -1.35 -9.93
C GLN A 19 26.62 0.06 -10.55
N ALA A 20 27.52 0.92 -10.07
CA ALA A 20 27.70 2.28 -10.57
C ALA A 20 29.20 2.64 -10.63
N PRO A 21 29.63 3.53 -11.55
CA PRO A 21 31.03 3.97 -11.62
C PRO A 21 31.49 4.70 -10.35
N GLU A 22 30.59 5.46 -9.72
CA GLU A 22 30.84 6.24 -8.51
C GLU A 22 29.58 6.30 -7.65
N LEU A 23 29.73 6.55 -6.35
CA LEU A 23 28.63 6.82 -5.43
C LEU A 23 28.16 8.26 -5.60
N THR A 24 27.26 8.49 -6.56
CA THR A 24 26.63 9.79 -6.78
C THR A 24 25.42 9.97 -5.86
N ALA A 25 24.94 11.20 -5.69
CA ALA A 25 23.71 11.48 -4.92
C ALA A 25 22.49 10.68 -5.43
N GLU A 26 22.43 10.41 -6.74
CA GLU A 26 21.38 9.57 -7.34
C GLU A 26 21.51 8.10 -6.89
N VAL A 27 22.73 7.56 -6.82
CA VAL A 27 23.00 6.19 -6.37
C VAL A 27 22.74 6.04 -4.87
N GLU A 28 23.11 7.03 -4.06
CA GLU A 28 22.81 7.08 -2.62
C GLU A 28 21.30 7.08 -2.35
N GLU A 29 20.53 7.84 -3.13
CA GLU A 29 19.09 7.90 -3.02
C GLU A 29 18.45 6.53 -3.30
N ILE A 30 18.89 5.83 -4.35
CA ILE A 30 18.41 4.48 -4.67
C ILE A 30 18.74 3.50 -3.54
N TYR A 31 19.96 3.56 -3.01
CA TYR A 31 20.39 2.71 -1.90
C TYR A 31 19.50 2.93 -0.66
N ARG A 32 19.25 4.18 -0.27
CA ARG A 32 18.40 4.51 0.87
C ARG A 32 16.97 3.98 0.69
N GLN A 33 16.38 4.17 -0.49
CA GLN A 33 15.03 3.67 -0.78
C GLN A 33 14.94 2.14 -0.68
N LEU A 34 15.98 1.41 -1.07
CA LEU A 34 16.03 -0.05 -0.94
C LEU A 34 16.14 -0.50 0.52
N GLN A 35 16.90 0.22 1.35
CA GLN A 35 16.95 -0.06 2.79
C GLN A 35 15.59 0.16 3.46
N GLU A 36 14.92 1.27 3.16
CA GLU A 36 13.58 1.56 3.70
C GLU A 36 12.55 0.48 3.33
N LEU A 37 12.67 -0.14 2.16
CA LEU A 37 11.80 -1.25 1.77
C LEU A 37 12.00 -2.49 2.63
N SER A 38 13.23 -2.75 3.11
CA SER A 38 13.54 -3.89 3.98
C SER A 38 13.10 -3.70 5.43
N GLU A 39 12.98 -2.46 5.88
CA GLU A 39 12.56 -2.12 7.26
C GLU A 39 11.04 -2.01 7.44
N ARG A 40 10.28 -1.95 6.33
CA ARG A 40 8.82 -1.83 6.41
C ARG A 40 8.19 -3.12 6.92
N PRO A 41 7.23 -3.03 7.85
CA PRO A 41 6.64 -4.21 8.44
C PRO A 41 5.77 -4.94 7.41
N ASN A 42 5.88 -6.27 7.37
CA ASN A 42 4.98 -7.12 6.56
C ASN A 42 3.62 -7.35 7.23
N GLN A 43 3.53 -7.03 8.52
CA GLN A 43 2.32 -7.17 9.34
C GLN A 43 2.00 -5.89 10.10
N LEU A 44 0.71 -5.61 10.29
CA LEU A 44 0.23 -4.50 11.10
C LEU A 44 -0.38 -5.05 12.40
N GLU A 45 0.08 -4.54 13.54
CA GLU A 45 -0.55 -4.81 14.82
C GLU A 45 -1.90 -4.08 14.92
N CYS A 46 -2.96 -4.84 15.16
CA CYS A 46 -4.34 -4.38 15.21
C CYS A 46 -5.07 -5.00 16.41
N TYR A 47 -6.16 -4.39 16.85
CA TYR A 47 -6.88 -4.80 18.05
C TYR A 47 -8.36 -4.98 17.78
N LYS A 48 -8.94 -6.05 18.30
CA LYS A 48 -10.38 -6.30 18.26
C LYS A 48 -10.79 -7.03 19.54
N ASN A 49 -11.72 -6.42 20.30
CA ASN A 49 -12.05 -6.84 21.66
C ASN A 49 -10.77 -6.81 22.53
N GLU A 50 -10.54 -7.84 23.34
CA GLU A 50 -9.36 -7.97 24.22
C GLU A 50 -8.15 -8.63 23.54
N LEU A 51 -8.18 -8.77 22.20
CA LEU A 51 -7.16 -9.51 21.45
C LEU A 51 -6.36 -8.60 20.51
N THR A 52 -5.05 -8.83 20.50
CA THR A 52 -4.11 -8.28 19.53
C THR A 52 -3.94 -9.25 18.36
N TYR A 53 -4.01 -8.70 17.14
CA TYR A 53 -3.87 -9.41 15.87
C TYR A 53 -2.71 -8.81 15.08
N TYR A 54 -1.89 -9.68 14.49
CA TYR A 54 -0.84 -9.27 13.55
C TYR A 54 -1.32 -9.61 12.14
N LEU A 55 -1.91 -8.61 11.46
CA LEU A 55 -2.51 -8.81 10.13
C LEU A 55 -1.47 -8.63 9.04
N ASN A 56 -1.40 -9.55 8.07
CA ASN A 56 -0.58 -9.31 6.89
C ASN A 56 -1.14 -8.11 6.13
N LEU A 57 -0.24 -7.27 5.62
CA LEU A 57 -0.64 -6.09 4.85
C LEU A 57 -1.47 -6.43 3.60
N ASP A 58 -1.25 -7.62 3.03
CA ASP A 58 -2.01 -8.09 1.88
C ASP A 58 -3.45 -8.49 2.22
N ASP A 59 -3.79 -8.76 3.49
CA ASP A 59 -5.16 -9.09 3.93
C ASP A 59 -6.01 -7.83 4.18
N ILE A 60 -5.39 -6.66 4.29
CA ILE A 60 -6.05 -5.38 4.54
C ILE A 60 -6.53 -4.77 3.23
N LEU A 61 -7.83 -4.51 3.12
CA LEU A 61 -8.47 -3.86 1.98
C LEU A 61 -8.23 -2.35 1.99
N PHE A 62 -8.46 -1.72 3.15
CA PHE A 62 -8.26 -0.29 3.37
C PHE A 62 -8.20 0.00 4.88
N LEU A 63 -7.74 1.19 5.23
CA LEU A 63 -7.78 1.73 6.56
C LEU A 63 -8.57 3.04 6.53
N GLU A 64 -9.43 3.27 7.50
CA GLU A 64 -10.17 4.54 7.60
C GLU A 64 -10.30 5.05 9.02
N THR A 65 -10.55 6.35 9.16
CA THR A 65 -10.91 6.94 10.45
C THR A 65 -12.41 6.77 10.67
N GLU A 66 -12.78 5.95 11.64
CA GLU A 66 -14.13 5.85 12.18
C GLU A 66 -14.18 6.59 13.53
N GLY A 67 -14.87 7.73 13.57
CA GLY A 67 -14.93 8.58 14.77
C GLY A 67 -13.55 9.13 15.14
N ARG A 68 -12.94 8.61 16.22
CA ARG A 68 -11.63 9.04 16.75
C ARG A 68 -10.50 8.03 16.52
N GLN A 69 -10.82 6.85 15.98
CA GLN A 69 -9.88 5.76 15.84
C GLN A 69 -9.68 5.39 14.37
N VAL A 70 -8.51 4.86 14.05
CA VAL A 70 -8.27 4.27 12.74
C VAL A 70 -8.62 2.79 12.79
N VAL A 71 -9.32 2.34 11.76
CA VAL A 71 -9.79 0.97 11.63
C VAL A 71 -9.23 0.38 10.34
N ALA A 72 -8.59 -0.77 10.44
CA ALA A 72 -8.18 -1.59 9.31
C ALA A 72 -9.29 -2.57 8.95
N HIS A 73 -9.66 -2.61 7.67
CA HIS A 73 -10.73 -3.46 7.16
C HIS A 73 -10.15 -4.60 6.33
N THR A 74 -10.51 -5.82 6.72
CA THR A 74 -10.32 -7.03 5.90
C THR A 74 -11.65 -7.38 5.22
N LYS A 75 -11.72 -8.46 4.43
CA LYS A 75 -12.96 -8.90 3.76
C LYS A 75 -14.14 -9.05 4.73
N GLY A 76 -13.90 -9.70 5.87
CA GLY A 76 -14.95 -10.08 6.84
C GLY A 76 -14.88 -9.38 8.19
N ASN A 77 -13.77 -8.70 8.51
CA ASN A 77 -13.55 -8.13 9.83
C ASN A 77 -13.00 -6.71 9.77
N SER A 78 -13.19 -5.98 10.87
CA SER A 78 -12.61 -4.66 11.12
C SER A 78 -11.83 -4.72 12.42
N PHE A 79 -10.66 -4.08 12.46
CA PHE A 79 -9.77 -4.05 13.60
C PHE A 79 -9.30 -2.64 13.85
N SER A 80 -9.26 -2.23 15.10
CA SER A 80 -8.71 -0.92 15.45
C SER A 80 -7.18 -0.92 15.39
N VAL A 81 -6.62 0.24 15.11
CA VAL A 81 -5.18 0.44 14.96
C VAL A 81 -4.73 1.62 15.81
N ASN A 82 -3.62 1.47 16.53
CA ASN A 82 -3.04 2.50 17.39
C ASN A 82 -2.10 3.46 16.62
N TYR A 83 -2.51 3.84 15.41
CA TYR A 83 -1.82 4.82 14.59
C TYR A 83 -2.79 5.86 14.07
N LYS A 84 -2.30 7.08 13.86
CA LYS A 84 -2.97 8.05 13.03
C LYS A 84 -2.74 7.72 11.57
N LEU A 85 -3.69 8.16 10.78
CA LEU A 85 -3.73 7.95 9.35
C LEU A 85 -2.49 8.52 8.63
N TYR A 86 -1.95 9.67 9.06
CA TYR A 86 -0.70 10.21 8.49
C TYR A 86 0.56 9.43 8.90
N GLU A 87 0.53 8.70 10.01
CA GLU A 87 1.64 7.85 10.48
C GLU A 87 1.68 6.58 9.62
N LEU A 88 0.49 6.00 9.38
CA LEU A 88 0.33 4.87 8.49
C LEU A 88 0.77 5.17 7.05
N GLU A 89 0.58 6.40 6.55
CA GLU A 89 1.10 6.79 5.23
C GLU A 89 2.64 6.72 5.14
N LYS A 90 3.36 6.90 6.26
CA LYS A 90 4.82 6.81 6.30
C LYS A 90 5.30 5.38 6.55
N LEU A 91 4.54 4.62 7.35
CA LEU A 91 4.89 3.26 7.77
C LEU A 91 4.58 2.22 6.70
N LEU A 92 3.45 2.36 6.01
CA LEU A 92 2.94 1.35 5.09
C LEU A 92 3.68 1.36 3.75
N SER A 93 3.72 0.20 3.11
CA SER A 93 4.41 0.02 1.83
C SER A 93 3.71 0.73 0.66
N TRP A 94 4.36 0.74 -0.50
CA TRP A 94 3.88 1.41 -1.73
C TRP A 94 2.50 0.93 -2.20
N GLN A 95 2.05 -0.24 -1.75
CA GLN A 95 0.73 -0.78 -2.04
C GLN A 95 -0.40 0.00 -1.37
N PHE A 96 -0.11 0.85 -0.39
CA PHE A 96 -1.10 1.69 0.26
C PHE A 96 -1.06 3.12 -0.28
N MET A 97 -2.23 3.72 -0.39
CA MET A 97 -2.37 5.07 -0.92
C MET A 97 -3.53 5.81 -0.26
N ARG A 98 -3.30 7.06 0.13
CA ARG A 98 -4.38 7.95 0.57
C ARG A 98 -5.35 8.24 -0.57
N VAL A 99 -6.64 8.01 -0.35
CA VAL A 99 -7.70 8.26 -1.36
C VAL A 99 -8.77 9.23 -0.89
N SER A 100 -8.77 9.56 0.40
CA SER A 100 -9.61 10.61 1.00
C SER A 100 -8.92 11.23 2.22
N LYS A 101 -9.50 12.27 2.82
CA LYS A 101 -9.01 12.80 4.10
C LYS A 101 -9.07 11.77 5.25
N SER A 102 -9.87 10.72 5.13
CA SER A 102 -10.11 9.74 6.19
C SER A 102 -9.82 8.30 5.75
N THR A 103 -9.22 8.05 4.57
CA THR A 103 -9.10 6.68 4.05
C THR A 103 -7.79 6.47 3.28
N ILE A 104 -7.08 5.39 3.64
CA ILE A 104 -5.94 4.82 2.91
C ILE A 104 -6.39 3.49 2.29
N LEU A 105 -6.22 3.35 0.98
CA LEU A 105 -6.61 2.19 0.20
C LEU A 105 -5.42 1.26 -0.05
N ASN A 106 -5.62 -0.05 0.02
CA ASN A 106 -4.67 -1.02 -0.52
C ASN A 106 -4.92 -1.21 -2.03
N LEU A 107 -3.99 -0.72 -2.84
CA LEU A 107 -4.03 -0.77 -4.31
C LEU A 107 -3.99 -2.20 -4.85
N LYS A 108 -3.35 -3.15 -4.13
CA LYS A 108 -3.32 -4.56 -4.55
C LYS A 108 -4.70 -5.20 -4.48
N GLN A 109 -5.53 -4.76 -3.54
CA GLN A 109 -6.87 -5.29 -3.26
C GLN A 109 -7.98 -4.69 -4.14
N VAL A 110 -7.68 -3.66 -4.93
CA VAL A 110 -8.63 -3.05 -5.87
C VAL A 110 -9.04 -4.08 -6.92
N TYR A 111 -10.31 -4.48 -6.91
CA TYR A 111 -10.89 -5.40 -7.90
C TYR A 111 -11.55 -4.63 -9.05
N ALA A 112 -12.36 -3.62 -8.72
CA ALA A 112 -13.04 -2.78 -9.70
C ALA A 112 -13.21 -1.36 -9.17
N LEU A 113 -13.36 -0.39 -10.07
CA LEU A 113 -13.69 0.98 -9.70
C LEU A 113 -14.59 1.67 -10.73
N THR A 114 -15.43 2.59 -10.26
CA THR A 114 -16.24 3.44 -11.15
C THR A 114 -15.40 4.57 -11.72
N ARG A 115 -15.47 4.80 -13.04
CA ARG A 115 -14.73 5.87 -13.72
C ARG A 115 -15.46 7.22 -13.59
N SER A 116 -15.51 7.75 -12.37
CA SER A 116 -16.14 9.05 -12.08
C SER A 116 -15.28 9.86 -11.12
N ILE A 117 -14.81 11.03 -11.53
CA ILE A 117 -13.98 11.90 -10.68
C ILE A 117 -14.74 12.30 -9.40
N SER A 118 -16.06 12.55 -9.52
CA SER A 118 -16.88 13.07 -8.42
C SER A 118 -17.44 12.01 -7.48
N ASN A 119 -17.50 10.75 -7.92
CA ASN A 119 -18.08 9.63 -7.15
C ASN A 119 -17.38 8.30 -7.48
N CYS A 120 -16.05 8.29 -7.46
CA CYS A 120 -15.28 7.08 -7.69
C CYS A 120 -15.45 6.15 -6.49
N GLN A 121 -15.97 4.97 -6.76
CA GLN A 121 -16.16 3.88 -5.82
C GLN A 121 -15.16 2.79 -6.16
N VAL A 122 -14.51 2.25 -5.13
CA VAL A 122 -13.60 1.12 -5.22
C VAL A 122 -14.25 -0.09 -4.59
N HIS A 123 -14.26 -1.20 -5.32
CA HIS A 123 -14.81 -2.49 -4.91
C HIS A 123 -13.69 -3.52 -4.74
N PHE A 124 -13.90 -4.43 -3.79
CA PHE A 124 -12.96 -5.50 -3.43
C PHE A 124 -13.56 -6.86 -3.75
N ARG A 125 -12.72 -7.84 -4.08
CA ARG A 125 -13.18 -9.20 -4.40
C ARG A 125 -13.73 -9.88 -3.13
N ASP A 126 -14.88 -10.53 -3.26
CA ASP A 126 -15.59 -11.25 -2.17
C ASP A 126 -15.83 -10.40 -0.91
N SER A 127 -16.07 -9.10 -1.08
CA SER A 127 -16.45 -8.22 0.02
C SER A 127 -17.55 -7.26 -0.41
N TYR A 128 -18.47 -7.00 0.50
CA TYR A 128 -19.52 -6.00 0.32
C TYR A 128 -19.02 -4.57 0.59
N LYS A 129 -17.78 -4.41 1.07
CA LYS A 129 -17.21 -3.11 1.42
C LYS A 129 -16.91 -2.29 0.16
N VAL A 130 -17.12 -0.97 0.26
CA VAL A 130 -16.88 -0.01 -0.81
C VAL A 130 -16.14 1.19 -0.24
N VAL A 131 -15.13 1.67 -0.94
CA VAL A 131 -14.39 2.89 -0.59
C VAL A 131 -14.69 4.00 -1.58
N TYR A 132 -14.96 5.19 -1.08
CA TYR A 132 -15.13 6.39 -1.90
C TYR A 132 -13.81 7.15 -2.02
N VAL A 133 -13.45 7.48 -3.25
CA VAL A 133 -12.25 8.25 -3.58
C VAL A 133 -12.66 9.70 -3.77
N SER A 134 -12.02 10.60 -3.03
CA SER A 134 -12.31 12.03 -3.17
C SER A 134 -11.62 12.61 -4.41
N ARG A 135 -12.25 13.63 -5.01
CA ARG A 135 -11.80 14.28 -6.27
C ARG A 135 -10.30 14.60 -6.28
N ARG A 136 -9.76 15.09 -5.15
CA ARG A 136 -8.35 15.45 -4.99
C ARG A 136 -7.39 14.30 -5.26
N TYR A 137 -7.77 13.07 -4.95
CA TYR A 137 -6.89 11.90 -5.03
C TYR A 137 -7.18 11.01 -6.25
N TYR A 138 -8.25 11.29 -7.00
CA TYR A 138 -8.67 10.48 -8.13
C TYR A 138 -7.59 10.34 -9.21
N HIS A 139 -6.97 11.45 -9.62
CA HIS A 139 -5.95 11.43 -10.66
C HIS A 139 -4.75 10.57 -10.25
N ASN A 140 -4.19 10.82 -9.06
CA ASN A 140 -3.08 10.02 -8.54
C ASN A 140 -3.43 8.52 -8.44
N LEU A 141 -4.66 8.19 -8.04
CA LEU A 141 -5.11 6.79 -7.98
C LEU A 141 -5.17 6.16 -9.37
N SER A 142 -5.75 6.89 -10.34
CA SER A 142 -5.84 6.45 -11.73
C SER A 142 -4.46 6.19 -12.33
N ASP A 143 -3.50 7.08 -12.08
CA ASP A 143 -2.13 6.95 -12.59
C ASP A 143 -1.44 5.71 -12.01
N LYS A 144 -1.45 5.53 -10.68
CA LYS A 144 -0.88 4.35 -10.03
C LYS A 144 -1.49 3.03 -10.50
N LEU A 145 -2.81 3.00 -10.75
CA LEU A 145 -3.48 1.78 -11.24
C LEU A 145 -3.17 1.49 -12.71
N ASN A 146 -2.90 2.52 -13.52
CA ASN A 146 -2.46 2.35 -14.92
C ASN A 146 -1.02 1.82 -14.98
N GLU A 147 -0.11 2.34 -14.15
CA GLU A 147 1.27 1.85 -14.03
C GLU A 147 1.31 0.35 -13.71
N ARG A 148 0.43 -0.12 -12.82
CA ARG A 148 0.30 -1.54 -12.49
C ARG A 148 -0.05 -2.41 -13.71
N ARG A 149 -0.87 -1.90 -14.64
CA ARG A 149 -1.27 -2.64 -15.86
C ARG A 149 -0.16 -2.69 -16.90
N SER A 150 0.76 -1.74 -16.91
CA SER A 150 1.89 -1.74 -17.86
C SER A 150 3.03 -2.67 -17.44
N LEU A 151 3.04 -3.15 -16.19
CA LEU A 151 4.07 -4.03 -15.62
C LEU A 151 3.64 -5.50 -15.51
N SER A 152 2.39 -5.81 -15.84
CA SER A 152 1.78 -7.16 -15.82
C SER A 152 1.57 -7.70 -17.22
#